data_AF-A0A9C9TQF5-F1
#
_entry.id   AF-A0A9C9TQF5-F1
#
_cell.length_a   1.000
_cell.length_b   1.000
_cell.length_c   1.000
_cell.angle_alpha   90.00
_cell.angle_beta   90.00
_cell.angle_gamma   90.00
#
_symmetry.space_group_name_H-M   'P 1'
#
loop_
_entity.id
_entity.type
_entity.pdbx_description
1 polymer ?
#
loop_
_entity_poly.entity_id
_entity_poly.type
_entity_poly.pdbx_seq_one_letter_code
_entity_poly.pdbx_strand_id
1 'polypeptide(L)'
;MYCAKCGKEVDGSGQYCKHCGARLEGDALESAHERSKESGEDVPTYEKPKMIPPDMMERNERIVFETHPSKMESFFKYVAGAVLLLAGGIAVLVALNWEIFGAILIGVGLVIALIGYLKWRSIIYALTTNRIIVLKGRFSKSLYETRLDRIQDIRMNISPGQRIYNYGDISVSTAGTSGVECIW
;
A
#
# COMPACT_ATOMS: atom_id res chain seq x y z
N MET A 1 -1.61 44.04 -5.66
CA MET A 1 -1.78 42.75 -6.39
C MET A 1 -0.40 42.30 -6.85
N TYR A 2 -0.07 41.00 -6.94
CA TYR A 2 1.26 40.56 -7.39
C TYR A 2 1.21 40.04 -8.84
N CYS A 3 2.23 40.35 -9.64
CA CYS A 3 2.30 39.89 -11.03
C CYS A 3 2.71 38.41 -11.10
N ALA A 4 1.92 37.57 -11.77
CA ALA A 4 2.20 36.13 -11.94
C ALA A 4 3.50 35.82 -12.71
N LYS A 5 4.04 36.78 -13.48
CA LYS A 5 5.27 36.59 -14.27
C LYS A 5 6.55 36.98 -13.54
N CYS A 6 6.51 38.00 -12.67
CA CYS A 6 7.72 38.54 -12.02
C CYS A 6 7.63 38.65 -10.50
N GLY A 7 6.49 38.35 -9.88
CA GLY A 7 6.31 38.32 -8.43
C GLY A 7 6.32 39.67 -7.72
N LYS A 8 6.52 40.80 -8.44
CA LYS A 8 6.51 42.14 -7.85
C LYS A 8 5.09 42.65 -7.62
N GLU A 9 4.95 43.50 -6.60
CA GLU A 9 3.70 44.19 -6.29
C GLU A 9 3.36 45.20 -7.40
N VAL A 10 2.09 45.22 -7.79
CA VAL A 10 1.54 46.04 -8.86
C VAL A 10 0.39 46.87 -8.32
N ASP A 11 0.37 48.14 -8.70
CA ASP A 11 -0.70 49.09 -8.49
C ASP A 11 -1.88 48.75 -9.41
N GLY A 12 -3.06 48.55 -8.84
CA GLY A 12 -4.19 47.88 -9.48
C GLY A 12 -4.89 48.63 -10.62
N SER A 13 -4.24 49.57 -11.28
CA SER A 13 -4.82 50.45 -12.30
C SER A 13 -4.18 50.33 -13.69
N GLY A 14 -3.33 49.33 -13.94
CA GLY A 14 -2.66 49.13 -15.22
C GLY A 14 -3.05 47.83 -15.93
N GLN A 15 -3.26 47.88 -17.24
CA GLN A 15 -3.44 46.68 -18.08
C GLN A 15 -2.14 45.85 -18.23
N TYR A 16 -0.99 46.43 -17.87
CA TYR A 16 0.34 45.82 -17.98
C TYR A 16 1.17 46.04 -16.72
N CYS A 17 1.96 45.04 -16.32
CA CYS A 17 2.90 45.16 -15.21
C CYS A 17 4.07 46.09 -15.56
N LYS A 18 4.27 47.15 -14.78
CA LYS A 18 5.35 48.15 -14.95
C LYS A 18 6.77 47.58 -14.81
N HIS A 19 6.93 46.39 -14.25
CA HIS A 19 8.24 45.78 -14.01
C HIS A 19 8.67 44.76 -15.07
N CYS A 20 7.73 44.04 -15.70
CA CYS A 20 8.05 42.95 -16.62
C CYS A 20 7.24 42.96 -17.93
N GLY A 21 6.28 43.89 -18.06
CA GLY A 21 5.45 44.05 -19.27
C GLY A 21 4.37 42.97 -19.47
N ALA A 22 4.14 42.08 -18.50
CA ALA A 22 3.08 41.08 -18.61
C ALA A 22 1.68 41.73 -18.56
N ARG A 23 0.77 41.26 -19.41
CA ARG A 23 -0.63 41.70 -19.46
C ARG A 23 -1.42 41.10 -18.29
N LEU A 24 -2.19 41.92 -17.59
CA LEU A 24 -2.90 41.58 -16.35
C LEU A 24 -4.38 41.27 -16.63
N GLU A 25 -4.66 40.41 -17.61
CA GLU A 25 -6.02 39.91 -17.90
C GLU A 25 -6.42 38.83 -16.86
N GLY A 26 -7.66 38.87 -16.38
CA GLY A 26 -8.17 38.16 -15.21
C GLY A 26 -8.21 36.62 -15.26
N ASP A 27 -7.85 36.00 -16.37
CA ASP A 27 -8.14 34.58 -16.62
C ASP A 27 -7.16 33.59 -15.96
N ALA A 28 -5.98 34.05 -15.53
CA ALA A 28 -4.93 33.19 -15.00
C ALA A 28 -5.07 32.88 -13.48
N LEU A 29 -5.87 33.67 -12.76
CA LEU A 29 -6.04 33.51 -11.30
C LEU A 29 -7.24 32.62 -10.96
N GLU A 30 -8.33 32.68 -11.75
CA GLU A 30 -9.49 31.79 -11.62
C GLU A 30 -9.12 30.34 -11.96
N SER A 31 -8.39 30.13 -13.06
CA SER A 31 -7.99 28.80 -13.53
C SER A 31 -6.89 28.10 -12.69
N ALA A 32 -6.29 28.80 -11.72
CA ALA A 32 -5.42 28.21 -10.69
C ALA A 32 -6.18 27.87 -9.39
N HIS A 33 -7.19 28.68 -9.03
CA HIS A 33 -8.05 28.48 -7.86
C HIS A 33 -9.13 27.40 -8.08
N GLU A 34 -9.59 27.23 -9.33
CA GLU A 34 -10.52 26.16 -9.71
C GLU A 34 -9.80 24.81 -9.78
N ARG A 35 -8.56 24.79 -10.26
CA ARG A 35 -7.72 23.58 -10.32
C ARG A 35 -7.31 23.06 -8.94
N SER A 36 -7.19 23.93 -7.94
CA SER A 36 -6.96 23.54 -6.54
C SER A 36 -8.24 23.14 -5.80
N LYS A 37 -9.41 23.61 -6.24
CA LYS A 37 -10.71 23.19 -5.69
C LYS A 37 -11.19 21.85 -6.23
N GLU A 38 -10.92 21.53 -7.49
CA GLU A 38 -11.23 20.20 -8.05
C GLU A 38 -10.37 19.08 -7.43
N SER A 39 -9.18 19.40 -6.91
CA SER A 39 -8.39 18.44 -6.12
C SER A 39 -8.87 18.29 -4.67
N GLY A 40 -9.95 18.96 -4.29
CA GLY A 40 -10.57 18.94 -2.97
C GLY A 40 -11.75 17.98 -2.89
N GLU A 41 -11.77 16.91 -3.67
CA GLU A 41 -12.68 15.79 -3.39
C GLU A 41 -12.21 15.16 -2.07
N ASP A 42 -13.03 15.28 -1.02
CA ASP A 42 -12.73 14.79 0.32
C ASP A 42 -12.29 13.33 0.23
N VAL A 43 -10.99 13.09 0.37
CA VAL A 43 -10.43 11.74 0.31
C VAL A 43 -11.17 10.90 1.35
N PRO A 44 -11.87 9.82 0.95
CA PRO A 44 -12.70 9.05 1.86
C PRO A 44 -11.80 8.52 2.96
N THR A 45 -12.05 9.02 4.17
CA THR A 45 -11.22 8.73 5.33
C THR A 45 -12.04 7.96 6.36
N TYR A 46 -11.45 6.94 6.94
CA TYR A 46 -11.99 6.22 8.10
C TYR A 46 -11.66 6.97 9.40
N GLU A 47 -12.69 7.28 10.20
CA GLU A 47 -12.53 7.88 11.54
C GLU A 47 -11.96 6.91 12.57
N LYS A 48 -12.08 5.59 12.35
CA LYS A 48 -11.60 4.56 13.27
C LYS A 48 -10.77 3.52 12.53
N PRO A 49 -9.58 3.18 13.06
CA PRO A 49 -8.75 2.14 12.48
C PRO A 49 -9.43 0.78 12.72
N LYS A 50 -9.48 -0.08 11.70
CA LYS A 50 -10.05 -1.42 11.85
C LYS A 50 -8.96 -2.44 12.13
N MET A 51 -7.77 -2.23 11.55
CA MET A 51 -6.66 -3.19 11.61
C MET A 51 -5.46 -2.67 12.41
N ILE A 52 -5.22 -1.35 12.43
CA ILE A 52 -4.11 -0.77 13.17
C ILE A 52 -4.50 -0.46 14.63
N PRO A 53 -3.67 -0.83 15.61
CA PRO A 53 -3.88 -0.42 17.00
C PRO A 53 -3.90 1.11 17.16
N PRO A 54 -4.91 1.69 17.83
CA PRO A 54 -5.09 3.16 17.92
C PRO A 54 -4.00 3.86 18.75
N ASP A 55 -3.20 3.14 19.53
CA ASP A 55 -2.06 3.65 20.28
C ASP A 55 -0.87 4.06 19.39
N MET A 56 -0.83 3.61 18.14
CA MET A 56 0.23 3.95 17.18
C MET A 56 -0.08 5.16 16.30
N MET A 57 -1.28 5.74 16.39
CA MET A 57 -1.67 6.88 15.56
C MET A 57 -1.31 8.21 16.21
N GLU A 58 -0.82 9.15 15.41
CA GLU A 58 -0.57 10.50 15.87
C GLU A 58 -1.89 11.26 16.11
N ARG A 59 -1.87 12.25 17.01
CA ARG A 59 -3.05 13.09 17.28
C ARG A 59 -3.47 13.77 15.97
N ASN A 60 -4.72 13.52 15.56
CA ASN A 60 -5.33 14.04 14.32
C ASN A 60 -4.89 13.36 13.00
N GLU A 61 -4.32 12.17 13.09
CA GLU A 61 -4.06 11.34 11.91
C GLU A 61 -5.30 10.53 11.53
N ARG A 62 -5.54 10.43 10.22
CA ARG A 62 -6.76 9.91 9.65
C ARG A 62 -6.40 8.86 8.61
N ILE A 63 -7.06 7.70 8.66
CA ILE A 63 -6.71 6.56 7.79
C ILE A 63 -7.49 6.67 6.49
N VAL A 64 -6.77 6.72 5.37
CA VAL A 64 -7.37 6.76 4.04
C VAL A 64 -7.69 5.34 3.55
N PHE A 65 -6.81 4.38 3.84
CA PHE A 65 -6.97 3.02 3.33
C PHE A 65 -6.29 1.99 4.24
N GLU A 66 -6.91 0.84 4.47
CA GLU A 66 -6.31 -0.32 5.13
C GLU A 66 -6.54 -1.56 4.27
N THR A 67 -5.50 -2.35 4.06
CA THR A 67 -5.62 -3.63 3.34
C THR A 67 -4.69 -4.71 3.91
N HIS A 68 -5.04 -5.96 3.63
CA HIS A 68 -4.16 -7.11 3.80
C HIS A 68 -3.46 -7.43 2.47
N PRO A 69 -2.28 -8.08 2.51
CA PRO A 69 -1.68 -8.62 1.29
C PRO A 69 -2.69 -9.48 0.53
N SER A 70 -2.60 -9.44 -0.79
CA SER A 70 -3.44 -10.27 -1.65
C SER A 70 -3.34 -11.74 -1.22
N LYS A 71 -4.49 -12.39 -1.08
CA LYS A 71 -4.57 -13.79 -0.64
C LYS A 71 -3.67 -14.66 -1.50
N MET A 72 -3.65 -14.41 -2.81
CA MET A 72 -3.10 -15.32 -3.80
C MET A 72 -1.61 -15.60 -3.62
N GLU A 73 -0.78 -14.60 -3.36
CA GLU A 73 0.67 -14.81 -3.40
C GLU A 73 1.20 -15.70 -2.26
N SER A 74 0.61 -15.57 -1.07
CA SER A 74 0.90 -16.46 0.07
C SER A 74 0.05 -17.73 0.04
N PHE A 75 -1.23 -17.63 -0.33
CA PHE A 75 -2.16 -18.75 -0.33
C PHE A 75 -1.69 -19.86 -1.27
N PHE A 76 -1.32 -19.56 -2.52
CA PHE A 76 -0.95 -20.61 -3.48
C PHE A 76 0.25 -21.44 -3.02
N LYS A 77 1.32 -20.81 -2.51
CA LYS A 77 2.54 -21.51 -2.10
C LYS A 77 2.28 -22.47 -0.92
N TYR A 78 1.60 -22.00 0.13
CA TYR A 78 1.33 -22.80 1.31
C TYR A 78 0.19 -23.80 1.12
N VAL A 79 -0.86 -23.43 0.37
CA VAL A 79 -2.01 -24.32 0.11
C VAL A 79 -1.64 -25.40 -0.90
N ALA A 80 -0.93 -25.09 -1.98
CA ALA A 80 -0.47 -26.12 -2.91
C ALA A 80 0.44 -27.13 -2.21
N GLY A 81 1.38 -26.65 -1.37
CA GLY A 81 2.23 -27.51 -0.55
C GLY A 81 1.44 -28.38 0.44
N ALA A 82 0.46 -27.80 1.13
CA ALA A 82 -0.41 -28.54 2.04
C ALA A 82 -1.25 -29.60 1.31
N VAL A 83 -1.85 -29.25 0.17
CA VAL A 83 -2.67 -30.18 -0.63
C VAL A 83 -1.83 -31.35 -1.15
N LEU A 84 -0.61 -31.09 -1.62
CA LEU A 84 0.30 -32.15 -2.07
C LEU A 84 0.68 -33.10 -0.92
N LEU A 85 0.98 -32.57 0.26
CA LEU A 85 1.32 -33.39 1.43
C LEU A 85 0.12 -34.19 1.96
N LEU A 86 -1.07 -33.59 1.94
CA LEU A 86 -2.31 -34.29 2.29
C LEU A 86 -2.62 -35.41 1.29
N ALA A 87 -2.56 -35.12 0.00
CA ALA A 87 -2.79 -36.11 -1.06
C ALA A 87 -1.75 -37.24 -1.02
N GLY A 88 -0.46 -36.89 -0.84
CA GLY A 88 0.62 -37.87 -0.68
C GLY A 88 0.47 -38.71 0.58
N GLY A 89 0.09 -38.09 1.70
CA GLY A 89 -0.17 -38.80 2.96
C GLY A 89 -1.34 -39.77 2.86
N ILE A 90 -2.44 -39.38 2.20
CA ILE A 90 -3.59 -40.27 1.92
C ILE A 90 -3.15 -41.42 0.99
N ALA A 91 -2.38 -41.14 -0.06
CA ALA A 91 -1.88 -42.17 -0.97
C ALA A 91 -0.99 -43.19 -0.25
N VAL A 92 -0.09 -42.73 0.65
CA VAL A 92 0.76 -43.63 1.46
C VAL A 92 -0.07 -44.46 2.45
N LEU A 93 -1.09 -43.85 3.06
CA LEU A 93 -1.96 -44.53 4.02
C LEU A 93 -2.80 -45.62 3.34
N VAL A 94 -3.38 -45.34 2.16
CA VAL A 94 -4.32 -46.22 1.47
C VAL A 94 -3.64 -47.20 0.51
N ALA A 95 -2.62 -46.77 -0.24
CA ALA A 95 -1.99 -47.60 -1.27
C ALA A 95 -0.81 -48.43 -0.75
N LEU A 96 -0.05 -47.90 0.21
CA LEU A 96 1.14 -48.55 0.78
C LEU A 96 0.86 -49.20 2.15
N ASN A 97 -0.36 -49.05 2.70
CA ASN A 97 -0.77 -49.53 4.03
C ASN A 97 0.20 -49.14 5.16
N TRP A 98 0.88 -47.99 5.02
CA TRP A 98 1.87 -47.53 5.98
C TRP A 98 1.26 -46.47 6.88
N GLU A 99 0.51 -46.92 7.87
CA GLU A 99 -0.35 -46.08 8.72
C GLU A 99 0.43 -44.95 9.42
N ILE A 100 1.59 -45.27 10.01
CA ILE A 100 2.42 -44.30 10.74
C ILE A 100 2.98 -43.23 9.80
N PHE A 101 3.52 -43.63 8.65
CA PHE A 101 4.10 -42.69 7.67
C PHE A 101 3.04 -41.81 7.02
N GLY A 102 1.87 -42.37 6.69
CA GLY A 102 0.73 -41.63 6.17
C GLY A 102 0.24 -40.57 7.17
N ALA A 103 0.10 -40.94 8.45
CA ALA A 103 -0.31 -40.02 9.51
C ALA A 103 0.68 -38.86 9.71
N ILE A 104 1.99 -39.13 9.67
CA ILE A 104 3.03 -38.10 9.78
C ILE A 104 2.95 -37.11 8.62
N LEU A 105 2.83 -37.60 7.38
CA LEU A 105 2.72 -36.75 6.19
C LEU A 105 1.50 -35.82 6.25
N ILE A 106 0.35 -36.34 6.65
CA ILE A 106 -0.88 -35.57 6.84
C ILE A 106 -0.69 -34.50 7.92
N GLY A 107 -0.11 -34.89 9.07
CA GLY A 107 0.16 -33.97 10.18
C GLY A 107 1.08 -32.82 9.77
N VAL A 108 2.17 -33.11 9.05
CA VAL A 108 3.09 -32.09 8.54
C VAL A 108 2.40 -31.16 7.54
N GLY A 109 1.56 -31.71 6.64
CA GLY A 109 0.77 -30.92 5.69
C GLY A 109 -0.15 -29.92 6.40
N LEU A 110 -0.84 -30.34 7.47
CA LEU A 110 -1.70 -29.47 8.27
C LEU A 110 -0.92 -28.36 8.98
N VAL A 111 0.25 -28.68 9.56
CA VAL A 111 1.10 -27.68 10.23
C VAL A 111 1.58 -26.63 9.24
N ILE A 112 2.01 -27.03 8.04
CA ILE A 112 2.43 -26.09 6.99
C ILE A 112 1.27 -25.21 6.54
N ALA A 113 0.07 -25.79 6.36
CA ALA A 113 -1.13 -25.03 6.03
C ALA A 113 -1.45 -23.98 7.09
N LEU A 114 -1.38 -24.37 8.37
CA LEU A 114 -1.62 -23.48 9.49
C LEU A 114 -0.58 -22.35 9.56
N ILE A 115 0.70 -22.67 9.41
CA ILE A 115 1.78 -21.65 9.37
C ILE A 115 1.54 -20.66 8.22
N GLY A 116 1.19 -21.15 7.04
CA GLY A 116 0.89 -20.34 5.86
C GLY A 116 -0.31 -19.43 6.07
N TYR A 117 -1.42 -19.98 6.57
CA TYR A 117 -2.63 -19.22 6.91
C TYR A 117 -2.34 -18.11 7.91
N LEU A 118 -1.63 -18.45 8.97
CA LEU A 118 -1.30 -17.49 10.00
C LEU A 118 -0.28 -16.44 9.49
N LYS A 119 0.60 -16.78 8.53
CA LYS A 119 1.53 -15.81 7.91
C LYS A 119 0.77 -14.79 7.08
N TRP A 120 -0.19 -15.24 6.28
CA TRP A 120 -1.02 -14.34 5.45
C TRP A 120 -1.77 -13.30 6.30
N ARG A 121 -2.29 -13.71 7.47
CA ARG A 121 -3.03 -12.81 8.38
C ARG A 121 -2.14 -11.80 9.13
N SER A 122 -0.82 -11.94 9.10
CA SER A 122 0.12 -11.18 9.94
C SER A 122 0.74 -9.95 9.26
N ILE A 123 0.26 -9.55 8.10
CA ILE A 123 0.74 -8.35 7.40
C ILE A 123 -0.45 -7.42 7.18
N ILE A 124 -0.29 -6.16 7.58
CA ILE A 124 -1.29 -5.10 7.43
C ILE A 124 -0.60 -3.92 6.76
N TYR A 125 -1.23 -3.41 5.71
CA TYR A 125 -0.83 -2.19 5.03
C TYR A 125 -1.87 -1.12 5.32
N ALA A 126 -1.43 0.06 5.74
CA ALA A 126 -2.31 1.21 5.90
C ALA A 126 -1.71 2.46 5.27
N LEU A 127 -2.57 3.22 4.62
CA LEU A 127 -2.31 4.55 4.11
C LEU A 127 -3.02 5.54 5.02
N THR A 128 -2.26 6.48 5.57
CA THR A 128 -2.81 7.61 6.34
C THR A 128 -2.68 8.90 5.53
N THR A 129 -3.19 10.01 6.05
CA THR A 129 -3.04 11.33 5.44
C THR A 129 -1.59 11.82 5.38
N ASN A 130 -0.72 11.32 6.27
CA ASN A 130 0.64 11.85 6.45
C ASN A 130 1.74 10.82 6.14
N ARG A 131 1.44 9.52 6.22
CA ARG A 131 2.42 8.45 6.06
C ARG A 131 1.80 7.14 5.55
N ILE A 132 2.70 6.28 5.10
CA ILE A 132 2.49 4.88 4.75
C ILE A 132 2.96 4.05 5.94
N ILE A 133 2.09 3.16 6.44
CA ILE A 133 2.39 2.27 7.55
C ILE A 133 2.33 0.82 7.06
N VAL A 134 3.37 0.05 7.37
CA VAL A 134 3.44 -1.38 7.10
C VAL A 134 3.74 -2.11 8.41
N LEU A 135 2.77 -2.87 8.88
CA LEU A 135 2.88 -3.70 10.08
C LEU A 135 3.11 -5.16 9.65
N LYS A 136 4.26 -5.72 10.06
CA LYS A 136 4.62 -7.12 9.80
C LYS A 136 4.81 -7.87 11.12
N GLY A 137 4.15 -9.02 11.26
CA GLY A 137 4.55 -10.05 12.21
C GLY A 137 3.47 -10.51 13.18
N ARG A 138 3.75 -11.66 13.82
CA ARG A 138 2.86 -12.38 14.75
C ARG A 138 3.37 -12.40 16.18
N PHE A 139 4.69 -12.55 16.34
CA PHE A 139 5.37 -12.64 17.64
C PHE A 139 6.33 -11.48 17.86
N SER A 140 7.13 -11.15 16.83
CA SER A 140 7.83 -9.87 16.74
C SER A 140 7.02 -8.97 15.81
N LYS A 141 6.62 -7.79 16.28
CA LYS A 141 5.96 -6.76 15.47
C LYS A 141 7.04 -5.86 14.90
N SER A 142 7.20 -5.86 13.58
CA SER A 142 8.00 -4.88 12.85
C SER A 142 7.05 -3.83 12.30
N LEU A 143 7.22 -2.60 12.76
CA LEU A 143 6.54 -1.42 12.25
C LEU A 143 7.51 -0.73 11.29
N TYR A 144 7.06 -0.52 10.06
CA TYR A 144 7.76 0.32 9.09
C TYR A 144 6.85 1.50 8.75
N GLU A 145 7.38 2.72 8.89
CA GLU A 145 6.67 3.96 8.59
C GLU A 145 7.50 4.84 7.65
N THR A 146 6.82 5.41 6.65
CA THR A 146 7.42 6.35 5.71
C THR A 146 6.46 7.48 5.47
N ARG A 147 6.94 8.71 5.65
CA ARG A 147 6.14 9.91 5.38
C ARG A 147 5.92 10.11 3.88
N LEU A 148 4.73 10.59 3.51
CA LEU A 148 4.35 10.81 2.11
C LEU A 148 5.27 11.80 1.39
N ASP A 149 5.80 12.80 2.10
CA ASP A 149 6.72 13.82 1.58
C ASP A 149 8.12 13.28 1.22
N ARG A 150 8.48 12.08 1.68
CA ARG A 150 9.77 11.44 1.40
C ARG A 150 9.73 10.42 0.27
N ILE A 151 8.53 10.11 -0.22
CA ILE A 151 8.36 9.16 -1.34
C ILE A 151 8.88 9.83 -2.61
N GLN A 152 9.81 9.17 -3.27
CA GLN A 152 10.40 9.69 -4.50
C GLN A 152 9.90 8.96 -5.73
N ASP A 153 9.73 7.65 -5.64
CA ASP A 153 9.35 6.81 -6.76
C ASP A 153 8.30 5.77 -6.33
N ILE A 154 7.27 5.62 -7.16
CA ILE A 154 6.21 4.64 -7.00
C ILE A 154 6.18 3.81 -8.29
N ARG A 155 6.51 2.54 -8.18
CA ARG A 155 6.51 1.60 -9.29
C ARG A 155 5.42 0.57 -9.12
N MET A 156 4.63 0.37 -10.16
CA MET A 156 3.64 -0.68 -10.21
C MET A 156 4.15 -1.79 -11.14
N ASN A 157 4.21 -3.01 -10.64
CA ASN A 157 4.56 -4.18 -11.43
C ASN A 157 3.36 -5.14 -11.48
N ILE A 158 2.94 -5.47 -12.70
CA ILE A 158 1.83 -6.40 -12.95
C ILE A 158 2.33 -7.45 -13.93
N SER A 159 2.56 -8.66 -13.44
CA SER A 159 2.89 -9.81 -14.25
C SER A 159 1.67 -10.30 -15.07
N PRO A 160 1.89 -11.08 -16.15
CA PRO A 160 0.78 -11.61 -16.96
C PRO A 160 -0.24 -12.43 -16.15
N GLY A 161 0.23 -13.22 -15.18
CA GLY A 161 -0.65 -13.98 -14.28
C GLY A 161 -1.45 -13.06 -13.34
N GLN A 162 -0.80 -12.05 -12.77
CA GLN A 162 -1.42 -11.03 -11.93
C GLN A 162 -2.55 -10.27 -12.65
N ARG A 163 -2.35 -9.98 -13.94
CA ARG A 163 -3.36 -9.32 -14.80
C ARG A 163 -4.65 -10.13 -14.94
N ILE A 164 -4.57 -11.46 -15.02
CA ILE A 164 -5.74 -12.34 -15.13
C ILE A 164 -6.57 -12.29 -13.85
N TYR A 165 -5.90 -12.28 -12.70
CA TYR A 165 -6.53 -12.29 -11.37
C TYR A 165 -6.77 -10.88 -10.81
N ASN A 166 -6.53 -9.84 -11.61
CA ASN A 166 -6.73 -8.43 -11.28
C ASN A 166 -6.07 -8.02 -9.94
N TYR A 167 -4.81 -8.43 -9.75
CA TYR A 167 -3.95 -7.92 -8.68
C TYR A 167 -2.62 -7.43 -9.26
N GLY A 168 -1.82 -6.73 -8.47
CA GLY A 168 -0.53 -6.19 -8.87
C GLY A 168 0.26 -5.75 -7.65
N ASP A 169 1.57 -5.59 -7.82
CA ASP A 169 2.47 -5.21 -6.75
C ASP A 169 2.83 -3.73 -6.88
N ILE A 170 2.70 -2.96 -5.80
CA ILE A 170 3.10 -1.56 -5.74
C ILE A 170 4.37 -1.44 -4.89
N SER A 171 5.47 -1.03 -5.51
CA SER A 171 6.76 -0.82 -4.87
C SER A 171 6.99 0.68 -4.65
N VAL A 172 7.22 1.07 -3.39
CA VAL A 172 7.51 2.47 -3.03
C VAL A 172 8.97 2.59 -2.57
N SER A 173 9.64 3.65 -3.01
CA SER A 173 11.03 3.95 -2.66
C SER A 173 11.19 5.38 -2.13
N THR A 174 11.93 5.55 -1.04
CA THR A 174 12.27 6.87 -0.47
C THR A 174 13.70 7.31 -0.76
N ALA A 175 13.97 8.61 -0.59
CA ALA A 175 15.31 9.16 -0.69
C ALA A 175 16.21 8.65 0.44
N GLY A 176 17.28 7.94 0.09
CA GLY A 176 18.36 7.59 1.02
C GLY A 176 18.52 6.11 1.33
N THR A 177 17.64 5.24 0.82
CA THR A 177 17.79 3.78 0.93
C THR A 177 17.98 3.16 -0.46
N SER A 178 18.99 2.31 -0.59
CA SER A 178 19.41 1.73 -1.88
C SER A 178 18.50 0.58 -2.37
N GLY A 179 17.26 0.46 -1.87
CA GLY A 179 16.42 -0.73 -2.07
C GLY A 179 14.91 -0.45 -2.04
N VAL A 180 14.13 -1.46 -2.45
CA VAL A 180 12.66 -1.42 -2.37
C VAL A 180 12.24 -1.56 -0.91
N GLU A 181 11.61 -0.53 -0.36
CA GLU A 181 11.35 -0.49 1.09
C GLU A 181 10.01 -1.13 1.46
N CYS A 182 9.02 -0.99 0.58
CA CYS A 182 7.74 -1.64 0.74
C CYS A 182 7.17 -2.06 -0.61
N ILE A 183 6.68 -3.31 -0.63
CA ILE A 183 5.90 -3.89 -1.72
C ILE A 183 4.53 -4.17 -1.13
N TRP A 184 3.51 -3.56 -1.72
CA TRP A 184 2.09 -3.66 -1.38
C TRP A 184 1.39 -4.58 -2.37
#